data_AF-A0A8S9NSS2-F1
#
_entry.id   AF-A0A8S9NSS2-F1
#
_cell.length_a   1.000
_cell.length_b   1.000
_cell.length_c   1.000
_cell.angle_alpha   90.00
_cell.angle_beta   90.00
_cell.angle_gamma   90.00
#
_symmetry.space_group_name_H-M   'P 1'
#
loop_
_entity.id
_entity.type
_entity.pdbx_description
1 polymer ?
#
loop_
_entity_poly.entity_id
_entity_poly.type
_entity_poly.pdbx_seq_one_letter_code
_entity_poly.pdbx_strand_id
1 'polypeptide(L)'
;MSSSRKLKMMRRRELPFELVVEILARVPVKDLIRFRCVCKTWRSLFQDERFYRQHMTHAPTRIVSFRLSDILLGRFSCDNSGNKAEMILQANNILNARGERLVIDASLLGHCHGLFCFCFDNRIFGVWNPSLRVLREIRKPDVREWSEMGFGYDPSSQDYKIVLLLKKQGIHSEALVFSLKSGASRMIEFRDIGMLHSRVPGTLVGENIYWHVYDAKVKVTDKFLGFDLVSETFKFYPGPSNCGKGFPEVIAGGLRGGGLCTVGVDALSGGLIVWSAQHDDKIGGGIKSWSKICILSPGILEISTSCRIDRIFVVSAITYAGLLLVLVNIDGKESMKRESKLLAYNLEEKSLTNVDTSLSLYSCGRLLTYVETLVPIPGRLNL
;
A
#
# COMPACT_ATOMS: atom_id res chain seq x y z
N MET A 1 -11.48 -51.17 -55.96
CA MET A 1 -11.66 -51.34 -54.49
C MET A 1 -11.14 -50.10 -53.78
N SER A 2 -12.05 -49.20 -53.40
CA SER A 2 -11.77 -47.95 -52.69
C SER A 2 -11.84 -48.19 -51.18
N SER A 3 -10.72 -48.06 -50.47
CA SER A 3 -10.68 -48.14 -49.00
C SER A 3 -10.83 -46.75 -48.41
N SER A 4 -12.00 -46.49 -47.83
CA SER A 4 -12.32 -45.26 -47.11
C SER A 4 -11.56 -45.20 -45.79
N ARG A 5 -10.51 -44.36 -45.71
CA ARG A 5 -10.06 -43.84 -44.41
C ARG A 5 -10.85 -42.58 -44.08
N LYS A 6 -12.06 -42.76 -43.55
CA LYS A 6 -12.74 -41.72 -42.76
C LYS A 6 -11.88 -41.50 -41.50
N LEU A 7 -10.99 -40.50 -41.52
CA LEU A 7 -10.52 -39.91 -40.28
C LEU A 7 -11.74 -39.33 -39.57
N LYS A 8 -12.20 -40.01 -38.51
CA LYS A 8 -13.06 -39.40 -37.49
C LYS A 8 -12.28 -38.20 -36.95
N MET A 9 -12.58 -37.02 -37.47
CA MET A 9 -12.20 -35.76 -36.86
C MET A 9 -12.85 -35.79 -35.47
N MET A 10 -12.07 -36.13 -34.44
CA MET A 10 -12.52 -35.95 -33.07
C MET A 10 -12.89 -34.47 -32.96
N ARG A 11 -14.18 -34.16 -32.75
CA ARG A 11 -14.58 -32.80 -32.38
C ARG A 11 -13.75 -32.48 -31.15
N ARG A 12 -12.78 -31.57 -31.28
CA ARG A 12 -12.14 -30.98 -30.11
C ARG A 12 -13.27 -30.43 -29.27
N ARG A 13 -13.45 -30.98 -28.06
CA ARG A 13 -14.31 -30.35 -27.07
C ARG A 13 -13.57 -29.07 -26.68
N GLU A 14 -13.89 -27.99 -27.37
CA GLU A 14 -13.35 -26.68 -27.04
C GLU A 14 -13.97 -26.25 -25.72
N LEU A 15 -13.12 -25.84 -24.78
CA LEU A 15 -13.58 -25.32 -23.51
C LEU A 15 -14.33 -23.99 -23.78
N PRO A 16 -15.53 -23.78 -23.20
CA PRO A 16 -16.21 -22.49 -23.25
C PRO A 16 -15.27 -21.34 -22.87
N PHE A 17 -15.37 -20.21 -23.58
CA PHE A 17 -14.43 -19.11 -23.41
C PHE A 17 -14.48 -18.51 -22.01
N GLU A 18 -15.63 -18.53 -21.36
CA GLU A 18 -15.83 -18.08 -19.99
C GLU A 18 -14.99 -18.90 -19.00
N LEU A 19 -14.93 -20.22 -19.19
CA LEU A 19 -14.08 -21.09 -18.37
C LEU A 19 -12.60 -20.88 -18.68
N VAL A 20 -12.24 -20.56 -19.93
CA VAL A 20 -10.87 -20.15 -20.27
C VAL A 20 -10.49 -18.88 -19.52
N VAL A 21 -11.38 -17.87 -19.48
CA VAL A 21 -11.18 -16.62 -18.73
C VAL A 21 -10.97 -16.90 -17.25
N GLU A 22 -11.81 -17.74 -16.64
CA GLU A 22 -11.69 -18.12 -15.23
C GLU A 22 -10.39 -18.86 -14.90
N ILE A 23 -9.93 -19.74 -15.80
CA ILE A 23 -8.64 -20.41 -15.66
C ILE A 23 -7.51 -19.37 -15.73
N LEU A 24 -7.51 -18.52 -16.76
CA LEU A 24 -6.48 -17.50 -16.96
C LEU A 24 -6.45 -16.47 -15.83
N ALA A 25 -7.59 -16.14 -15.23
CA ALA A 25 -7.69 -15.23 -14.09
C ALA A 25 -6.95 -15.75 -12.83
N ARG A 26 -6.60 -17.04 -12.77
CA ARG A 26 -5.85 -17.66 -11.66
C ARG A 26 -4.38 -17.93 -12.01
N VAL A 27 -3.97 -17.66 -13.25
CA VAL A 27 -2.59 -17.87 -13.69
C VAL A 27 -1.71 -16.71 -13.23
N PRO A 28 -0.46 -16.95 -12.77
CA PRO A 28 0.46 -15.88 -12.40
C PRO A 28 0.72 -14.87 -13.52
N VAL A 29 0.90 -13.59 -13.18
CA VAL A 29 1.06 -12.51 -14.17
C VAL A 29 2.23 -12.75 -15.11
N LYS A 30 3.33 -13.29 -14.59
CA LYS A 30 4.53 -13.63 -15.39
C LYS A 30 4.20 -14.55 -16.57
N ASP A 31 3.33 -15.52 -16.37
CA ASP A 31 2.95 -16.46 -17.42
C ASP A 31 1.90 -15.88 -18.35
N LEU A 32 0.96 -15.08 -17.82
CA LEU A 32 0.01 -14.32 -18.66
C LEU A 32 0.71 -13.36 -19.63
N ILE A 33 1.81 -12.71 -19.19
CA ILE A 33 2.63 -11.87 -20.08
C ILE A 33 3.20 -12.69 -21.24
N ARG A 34 3.68 -13.91 -20.98
CA ARG A 34 4.17 -14.83 -22.02
C ARG A 34 3.03 -15.28 -22.94
N PHE A 35 1.88 -15.57 -22.36
CA PHE A 35 0.69 -16.03 -23.09
C PHE A 35 0.11 -14.99 -24.06
N ARG A 36 0.54 -13.72 -23.99
CA ARG A 36 0.24 -12.70 -25.01
C ARG A 36 0.67 -13.11 -26.42
N CYS A 37 1.62 -14.04 -26.57
CA CYS A 37 2.05 -14.53 -27.89
C CYS A 37 1.24 -15.72 -28.42
N VAL A 38 0.34 -16.30 -27.62
CA VAL A 38 -0.41 -17.51 -28.00
C VAL A 38 -1.46 -17.21 -29.07
N CYS A 39 -2.30 -16.19 -28.85
CA CYS A 39 -3.29 -15.76 -29.83
C CYS A 39 -3.73 -14.30 -29.61
N LYS A 40 -4.37 -13.70 -30.63
CA LYS A 40 -4.89 -12.31 -30.57
C LYS A 40 -5.95 -12.13 -29.49
N THR A 41 -6.82 -13.12 -29.31
CA THR A 41 -7.90 -13.10 -28.30
C THR A 41 -7.33 -12.97 -26.89
N TRP A 42 -6.33 -13.78 -26.53
CA TRP A 42 -5.69 -13.72 -25.21
C TRP A 42 -4.91 -12.42 -25.03
N ARG A 43 -4.21 -11.96 -26.06
CA ARG A 43 -3.53 -10.66 -26.02
C ARG A 43 -4.50 -9.51 -25.73
N SER A 44 -5.68 -9.52 -26.34
CA SER A 44 -6.74 -8.53 -26.10
C SER A 44 -7.35 -8.69 -24.71
N LEU A 45 -7.62 -9.92 -24.28
CA LEU A 45 -8.17 -10.23 -22.96
C LEU A 45 -7.28 -9.68 -21.83
N PHE A 46 -5.97 -9.82 -21.95
CA PHE A 46 -5.02 -9.34 -20.92
C PHE A 46 -4.85 -7.82 -20.87
N GLN A 47 -5.51 -7.08 -21.77
CA GLN A 47 -5.60 -5.62 -21.77
C GLN A 47 -6.98 -5.15 -21.29
N ASP A 48 -7.95 -6.06 -21.16
CA ASP A 48 -9.30 -5.75 -20.72
C ASP A 48 -9.35 -5.46 -19.21
N GLU A 49 -10.05 -4.39 -18.85
CA GLU A 49 -10.14 -3.94 -17.46
C GLU A 49 -10.88 -4.90 -16.55
N ARG A 50 -11.92 -5.55 -17.05
CA ARG A 50 -12.67 -6.52 -16.26
C ARG A 50 -11.79 -7.72 -15.96
N PHE A 51 -11.01 -8.17 -16.95
CA PHE A 51 -10.07 -9.28 -16.77
C PHE A 51 -9.01 -8.99 -15.71
N TYR A 52 -8.26 -7.88 -15.80
CA TYR A 52 -7.20 -7.65 -14.82
C TYR A 52 -7.76 -7.32 -13.42
N ARG A 53 -8.95 -6.72 -13.31
CA ARG A 53 -9.63 -6.55 -12.03
C ARG A 53 -10.01 -7.90 -11.41
N GLN A 54 -10.60 -8.79 -12.19
CA GLN A 54 -10.93 -10.15 -11.75
C GLN A 54 -9.65 -10.91 -11.36
N HIS A 55 -8.61 -10.84 -12.18
CA HIS A 55 -7.31 -11.46 -11.91
C HIS A 55 -6.72 -11.00 -10.57
N MET A 56 -6.75 -9.69 -10.28
CA MET A 56 -6.26 -9.15 -9.00
C MET A 56 -6.99 -9.71 -7.78
N THR A 57 -8.27 -10.09 -7.89
CA THR A 57 -8.99 -10.73 -6.77
C THR A 57 -8.50 -12.14 -6.45
N HIS A 58 -7.90 -12.82 -7.43
CA HIS A 58 -7.33 -14.16 -7.28
C HIS A 58 -5.82 -14.15 -7.09
N ALA A 59 -5.14 -13.06 -7.43
CA ALA A 59 -3.71 -12.96 -7.33
C ALA A 59 -3.26 -12.97 -5.86
N PRO A 60 -2.20 -13.73 -5.52
CA PRO A 60 -1.72 -13.81 -4.15
C PRO A 60 -1.18 -12.44 -3.71
N THR A 61 -1.56 -12.03 -2.50
CA THR A 61 -0.95 -10.86 -1.86
C THR A 61 0.48 -11.17 -1.47
N ARG A 62 1.35 -10.17 -1.62
CA ARG A 62 2.74 -10.17 -1.21
C ARG A 62 3.02 -8.97 -0.31
N ILE A 63 4.19 -8.97 0.31
CA ILE A 63 4.68 -7.82 1.08
C ILE A 63 5.78 -7.16 0.26
N VAL A 64 5.86 -5.84 0.31
CA VAL A 64 6.97 -5.07 -0.29
C VAL A 64 7.51 -4.12 0.76
N SER A 65 8.83 -4.02 0.83
CA SER A 65 9.54 -3.01 1.61
C SER A 65 10.31 -2.09 0.68
N PHE A 66 10.13 -0.79 0.85
CA PHE A 66 10.86 0.23 0.09
C PHE A 66 12.07 0.70 0.89
N ARG A 67 13.25 0.58 0.30
CA ARG A 67 14.51 1.14 0.83
C ARG A 67 14.90 2.33 -0.04
N LEU A 68 15.77 3.20 0.48
CA LEU A 68 16.27 4.37 -0.27
C LEU A 68 16.96 4.01 -1.59
N SER A 69 17.49 2.79 -1.71
CA SER A 69 18.33 2.38 -2.85
C SER A 69 17.81 1.20 -3.68
N ASP A 70 16.74 0.52 -3.23
CA ASP A 70 16.08 -0.58 -3.94
C ASP A 70 14.72 -0.97 -3.31
N ILE A 71 14.07 -1.98 -3.90
CA ILE A 71 12.78 -2.50 -3.48
C ILE A 71 12.95 -3.96 -3.07
N LEU A 72 12.54 -4.30 -1.85
CA LEU A 72 12.51 -5.69 -1.40
C LEU A 72 11.11 -6.26 -1.63
N LEU A 73 11.01 -7.30 -2.47
CA LEU A 73 9.79 -8.09 -2.60
C LEU A 73 9.82 -9.23 -1.60
N GLY A 74 8.81 -9.28 -0.75
CA GLY A 74 8.64 -10.25 0.31
C GLY A 74 7.59 -11.31 0.00
N ARG A 75 7.87 -12.54 0.41
CA ARG A 75 6.85 -13.58 0.63
C ARG A 75 6.74 -13.85 2.12
N PHE A 76 5.52 -13.85 2.61
CA PHE A 76 5.22 -14.20 3.99
C PHE A 76 4.60 -15.60 4.02
N SER A 77 5.11 -16.44 4.92
CA SER A 77 4.61 -17.78 5.16
C SER A 77 4.42 -17.98 6.66
N CYS A 78 3.29 -18.55 7.03
CA CYS A 78 3.03 -19.08 8.36
C CYS A 78 2.77 -20.58 8.22
N ASP A 79 3.30 -21.39 9.14
CA ASP A 79 2.93 -22.79 9.20
C ASP A 79 1.47 -22.96 9.65
N ASN A 80 0.86 -24.11 9.37
CA ASN A 80 -0.54 -24.39 9.74
C ASN A 80 -0.75 -24.42 11.27
N SER A 81 0.32 -24.52 12.05
CA SER A 81 0.30 -24.42 13.53
C SER A 81 0.40 -23.00 14.07
N GLY A 82 0.65 -21.99 13.23
CA GLY A 82 0.84 -20.58 13.63
C GLY A 82 2.09 -20.30 14.48
N ASN A 83 2.93 -21.31 14.71
CA ASN A 83 4.06 -21.25 15.64
C ASN A 83 5.33 -20.71 14.98
N LYS A 84 5.43 -20.77 13.65
CA LYS A 84 6.55 -20.21 12.91
C LYS A 84 6.07 -19.34 11.77
N ALA A 85 6.40 -18.05 11.85
CA ALA A 85 6.18 -17.08 10.80
C ALA A 85 7.53 -16.67 10.19
N GLU A 86 7.62 -16.71 8.86
CA GLU A 86 8.82 -16.32 8.11
C GLU A 86 8.47 -15.32 7.01
N MET A 87 9.30 -14.27 6.89
CA MET A 87 9.28 -13.33 5.78
C MET A 87 10.58 -13.45 4.98
N ILE A 88 10.45 -13.99 3.77
CA ILE A 88 11.55 -14.10 2.81
C ILE A 88 11.54 -12.84 1.94
N LEU A 89 12.60 -12.04 2.04
CA LEU A 89 12.79 -10.81 1.27
C LEU A 89 13.81 -11.02 0.15
N GLN A 90 13.47 -10.57 -1.05
CA GLN A 90 14.35 -10.60 -2.22
C GLN A 90 14.48 -9.19 -2.80
N ALA A 91 15.73 -8.76 -3.03
CA ALA A 91 15.98 -7.48 -3.68
C ALA A 91 15.53 -7.52 -5.14
N ASN A 92 14.73 -6.53 -5.52
CA ASN A 92 14.28 -6.30 -6.88
C ASN A 92 14.80 -4.95 -7.35
N ASN A 93 15.93 -4.99 -8.05
CA ASN A 93 16.52 -3.80 -8.64
C ASN A 93 15.73 -3.42 -9.89
N ILE A 94 15.03 -2.29 -9.85
CA ILE A 94 14.54 -1.70 -11.09
C ILE A 94 15.73 -1.03 -11.76
N LEU A 95 16.11 -1.53 -12.93
CA LEU A 95 17.16 -0.97 -13.75
C LEU A 95 16.55 -0.35 -15.01
N ASN A 96 17.12 0.75 -15.49
CA ASN A 96 16.81 1.27 -16.82
C ASN A 96 17.57 0.49 -17.91
N ALA A 97 17.39 0.87 -19.17
CA ALA A 97 18.07 0.25 -20.31
C ALA A 97 19.61 0.34 -20.27
N ARG A 98 20.16 1.27 -19.48
CA ARG A 98 21.61 1.43 -19.24
C ARG A 98 22.10 0.66 -18.01
N GLY A 99 21.23 -0.07 -17.31
CA GLY A 99 21.58 -0.77 -16.08
C GLY A 99 21.65 0.13 -14.84
N GLU A 100 21.25 1.40 -14.94
CA GLU A 100 21.21 2.33 -13.81
C GLU A 100 19.97 2.05 -12.96
N ARG A 101 20.09 2.14 -11.63
CA ARG A 101 18.96 1.93 -10.72
C ARG A 101 17.97 3.08 -10.82
N LEU A 102 16.70 2.74 -11.07
CA LEU A 102 15.62 3.70 -11.27
C LEU A 102 14.96 4.18 -9.97
N VAL A 103 15.22 3.55 -8.82
CA VAL A 103 14.54 3.85 -7.54
C VAL A 103 15.51 4.37 -6.49
N ILE A 104 16.65 4.92 -6.92
CA ILE A 104 17.52 5.63 -5.99
C ILE A 104 16.81 6.92 -5.58
N ASP A 105 16.75 7.18 -4.27
CA ASP A 105 16.24 8.42 -3.69
C ASP A 105 14.82 8.77 -4.18
N ALA A 106 13.93 7.78 -4.10
CA ALA A 106 12.53 7.92 -4.47
C ALA A 106 11.63 7.90 -3.23
N SER A 107 10.81 8.94 -3.08
CA SER A 107 9.73 8.98 -2.10
C SER A 107 8.48 8.32 -2.67
N LEU A 108 7.97 7.28 -2.02
CA LEU A 108 6.71 6.66 -2.42
C LEU A 108 5.53 7.56 -2.05
N LEU A 109 4.66 7.90 -3.00
CA LEU A 109 3.40 8.63 -2.75
C LEU A 109 2.29 7.71 -2.26
N GLY A 110 2.25 6.50 -2.78
CA GLY A 110 1.23 5.51 -2.50
C GLY A 110 1.21 4.41 -3.55
N HIS A 111 0.29 3.48 -3.38
CA HIS A 111 0.09 2.36 -4.30
C HIS A 111 -1.39 2.09 -4.48
N CYS A 112 -1.77 1.61 -5.66
CA CYS A 112 -3.16 1.31 -6.01
C CYS A 112 -3.19 0.27 -7.13
N HIS A 113 -4.01 -0.78 -6.98
CA HIS A 113 -4.17 -1.84 -7.99
C HIS A 113 -2.85 -2.46 -8.48
N GLY A 114 -1.86 -2.59 -7.59
CA GLY A 114 -0.51 -3.10 -7.92
C GLY A 114 0.41 -2.11 -8.64
N LEU A 115 -0.04 -0.87 -8.88
CA LEU A 115 0.80 0.23 -9.33
C LEU A 115 1.39 0.98 -8.13
N PHE A 116 2.64 1.41 -8.25
CA PHE A 116 3.30 2.29 -7.27
C PHE A 116 3.55 3.65 -7.87
N CYS A 117 3.31 4.71 -7.11
CA CYS A 117 3.60 6.08 -7.52
C CYS A 117 4.73 6.66 -6.66
N PHE A 118 5.73 7.25 -7.31
CA PHE A 118 6.94 7.80 -6.70
C PHE A 118 7.15 9.26 -7.07
N CYS A 119 7.85 9.97 -6.20
CA CYS A 119 8.52 11.23 -6.49
C CYS A 119 10.02 10.97 -6.37
N PHE A 120 10.77 11.20 -7.45
CA PHE A 120 12.22 11.14 -7.44
C PHE A 120 12.81 12.47 -6.92
N ASP A 121 14.08 12.49 -6.56
CA ASP A 121 14.78 13.68 -6.05
C ASP A 121 14.73 14.90 -6.97
N ASN A 122 14.76 14.68 -8.29
CA ASN A 122 14.57 15.74 -9.28
C ASN A 122 13.10 16.24 -9.36
N ARG A 123 12.26 15.80 -8.43
CA ARG A 123 10.83 16.10 -8.30
C ARG A 123 9.99 15.61 -9.47
N ILE A 124 10.49 14.67 -10.28
CA ILE A 124 9.71 13.99 -11.31
C ILE A 124 8.85 12.92 -10.64
N PHE A 125 7.59 12.82 -11.06
CA PHE A 125 6.73 11.73 -10.62
C PHE A 125 6.91 10.51 -11.50
N GLY A 126 6.85 9.31 -10.93
CA GLY A 126 6.92 8.05 -11.64
C GLY A 126 5.77 7.14 -11.25
N VAL A 127 5.18 6.45 -12.23
CA VAL A 127 4.27 5.35 -11.96
C VAL A 127 4.88 4.06 -12.48
N TRP A 128 4.96 3.07 -11.61
CA TRP A 128 5.61 1.81 -11.89
C TRP A 128 4.64 0.65 -11.74
N ASN A 129 4.67 -0.24 -12.73
CA ASN A 129 4.12 -1.58 -12.63
C ASN A 129 5.28 -2.59 -12.53
N PRO A 130 5.51 -3.21 -11.36
CA PRO A 130 6.56 -4.21 -11.18
C PRO A 130 6.37 -5.46 -12.04
N SER A 131 5.13 -5.94 -12.15
CA SER A 131 4.78 -7.13 -12.90
C SER A 131 5.04 -6.98 -14.39
N LEU A 132 4.71 -5.82 -14.95
CA LEU A 132 4.97 -5.50 -16.36
C LEU A 132 6.38 -4.97 -16.61
N ARG A 133 7.14 -4.65 -15.55
CA ARG A 133 8.47 -4.00 -15.61
C ARG A 133 8.45 -2.69 -16.40
N VAL A 134 7.36 -1.95 -16.29
CA VAL A 134 7.22 -0.64 -16.95
C VAL A 134 7.23 0.43 -15.86
N LEU A 135 8.16 1.37 -15.98
CA LEU A 135 8.14 2.64 -15.25
C LEU A 135 7.79 3.72 -16.26
N ARG A 136 6.87 4.60 -15.91
CA ARG A 136 6.57 5.80 -16.68
C ARG A 136 6.80 7.03 -15.82
N GLU A 137 7.64 7.91 -16.33
CA GLU A 137 7.75 9.26 -15.80
C GLU A 137 6.53 10.09 -16.20
N ILE A 138 6.03 10.85 -15.23
CA ILE A 138 4.91 11.76 -15.34
C ILE A 138 5.48 13.16 -15.29
N ARG A 139 5.07 14.00 -16.23
CA ARG A 139 5.48 15.41 -16.26
C ARG A 139 5.15 16.05 -14.93
N LYS A 140 6.16 16.66 -14.31
CA LYS A 140 6.01 17.35 -13.05
C LYS A 140 5.01 18.51 -13.21
N PRO A 141 3.99 18.63 -12.34
CA PRO A 141 3.16 19.82 -12.29
C PRO A 141 3.97 21.02 -11.81
N ASP A 142 3.57 22.22 -12.23
CA ASP A 142 4.25 23.48 -11.90
C ASP A 142 3.93 23.92 -10.46
N VAL A 143 4.45 23.14 -9.50
CA VAL A 143 4.32 23.37 -8.06
C VAL A 143 5.72 23.39 -7.46
N ARG A 144 6.02 24.45 -6.70
CA ARG A 144 7.33 24.64 -6.06
C ARG A 144 7.49 23.82 -4.79
N GLU A 145 6.44 23.71 -3.97
CA GLU A 145 6.50 23.02 -2.67
C GLU A 145 5.15 22.37 -2.34
N TRP A 146 5.20 21.20 -1.70
CA TRP A 146 4.06 20.50 -1.13
C TRP A 146 4.48 19.91 0.22
N SER A 147 3.52 19.75 1.13
CA SER A 147 3.75 19.16 2.45
C SER A 147 3.50 17.66 2.46
N GLU A 148 2.43 17.22 1.80
CA GLU A 148 1.97 15.84 1.82
C GLU A 148 1.55 15.40 0.42
N MET A 149 1.49 14.08 0.24
CA MET A 149 1.15 13.48 -1.04
C MET A 149 0.30 12.23 -0.86
N GLY A 150 -0.46 11.89 -1.89
CA GLY A 150 -1.27 10.68 -1.96
C GLY A 150 -1.51 10.24 -3.39
N PHE A 151 -1.85 8.97 -3.54
CA PHE A 151 -2.12 8.34 -4.83
C PHE A 151 -3.29 7.38 -4.72
N GLY A 152 -4.18 7.40 -5.71
CA GLY A 152 -5.31 6.46 -5.75
C GLY A 152 -6.06 6.48 -7.07
N TYR A 153 -7.09 5.66 -7.14
CA TYR A 153 -7.92 5.47 -8.33
C TYR A 153 -9.34 5.96 -8.08
N ASP A 154 -9.84 6.79 -8.99
CA ASP A 154 -11.22 7.22 -9.05
C ASP A 154 -12.00 6.31 -10.02
N PRO A 155 -12.89 5.45 -9.52
CA PRO A 155 -13.69 4.57 -10.37
C PRO A 155 -14.72 5.29 -11.24
N SER A 156 -15.12 6.51 -10.88
CA SER A 156 -16.13 7.28 -11.64
C SER A 156 -15.56 7.82 -12.96
N SER A 157 -14.34 8.37 -12.91
CA SER A 157 -13.63 8.87 -14.10
C SER A 157 -12.71 7.83 -14.77
N GLN A 158 -12.56 6.66 -14.12
CA GLN A 158 -11.62 5.60 -14.47
C GLN A 158 -10.21 6.15 -14.64
N ASP A 159 -9.75 6.87 -13.62
CA ASP A 159 -8.48 7.57 -13.65
C ASP A 159 -7.72 7.42 -12.34
N TYR A 160 -6.40 7.42 -12.46
CA TYR A 160 -5.51 7.49 -11.32
C TYR A 160 -5.17 8.95 -11.06
N LYS A 161 -5.21 9.34 -9.80
CA LYS A 161 -4.97 10.71 -9.37
C LYS A 161 -3.80 10.77 -8.40
N ILE A 162 -2.96 11.78 -8.60
CA ILE A 162 -1.96 12.20 -7.62
C ILE A 162 -2.52 13.42 -6.91
N VAL A 163 -2.49 13.41 -5.57
CA VAL A 163 -2.95 14.51 -4.73
C VAL A 163 -1.75 15.07 -4.00
N LEU A 164 -1.46 16.35 -4.18
CA LEU A 164 -0.39 17.08 -3.47
C LEU A 164 -1.04 18.11 -2.58
N LEU A 165 -0.82 18.02 -1.27
CA LEU A 165 -1.27 19.03 -0.32
C LEU A 165 -0.24 20.14 -0.26
N LEU A 166 -0.68 21.37 -0.48
CA LEU A 166 0.16 22.54 -0.62
C LEU A 166 0.03 23.41 0.63
N LYS A 167 1.17 23.83 1.17
CA LYS A 167 1.19 24.72 2.32
C LYS A 167 0.91 26.15 1.86
N LYS A 168 -0.21 26.71 2.30
CA LYS A 168 -0.51 28.14 2.16
C LYS A 168 -0.39 28.81 3.53
N GLN A 169 0.02 30.07 3.56
CA GLN A 169 -0.01 30.88 4.78
C GLN A 169 -1.46 31.34 5.02
N GLY A 170 -2.04 31.07 6.18
CA GLY A 170 -3.38 31.54 6.56
C GLY A 170 -4.32 30.44 7.05
N ILE A 171 -5.62 30.60 6.77
CA ILE A 171 -6.73 29.72 7.22
C ILE A 171 -7.25 28.77 6.12
N HIS A 172 -6.65 28.81 4.94
CA HIS A 172 -7.00 27.96 3.80
C HIS A 172 -5.76 27.19 3.37
N SER A 173 -5.97 25.91 3.07
CA SER A 173 -4.98 25.02 2.48
C SER A 173 -5.44 24.69 1.07
N GLU A 174 -4.47 24.38 0.23
CA GLU A 174 -4.70 24.07 -1.17
C GLU A 174 -4.24 22.64 -1.45
N ALA A 175 -4.91 21.98 -2.39
CA ALA A 175 -4.43 20.73 -2.93
C ALA A 175 -4.40 20.81 -4.45
N LEU A 176 -3.30 20.35 -5.04
CA LEU A 176 -3.26 20.08 -6.46
C LEU A 176 -3.65 18.62 -6.69
N VAL A 177 -4.68 18.41 -7.50
CA VAL A 177 -5.06 17.07 -7.98
C VAL A 177 -4.68 16.94 -9.44
N PHE A 178 -3.87 15.92 -9.73
CA PHE A 178 -3.33 15.65 -11.05
C PHE A 178 -3.91 14.35 -11.61
N SER A 179 -4.54 14.45 -12.78
CA SER A 179 -5.12 13.34 -13.54
C SER A 179 -4.06 12.66 -14.40
N LEU A 180 -3.84 11.35 -14.24
CA LEU A 180 -2.87 10.62 -15.07
C LEU A 180 -3.38 10.35 -16.48
N LYS A 181 -4.69 10.17 -16.65
CA LYS A 181 -5.33 9.93 -17.94
C LYS A 181 -5.32 11.16 -18.85
N SER A 182 -5.70 12.32 -18.31
CA SER A 182 -5.77 13.57 -19.09
C SER A 182 -4.47 14.38 -19.06
N GLY A 183 -3.65 14.21 -18.01
CA GLY A 183 -2.49 15.07 -17.74
C GLY A 183 -2.88 16.47 -17.24
N ALA A 184 -4.16 16.72 -16.97
CA ALA A 184 -4.64 17.97 -16.41
C ALA A 184 -4.41 18.01 -14.90
N SER A 185 -4.19 19.21 -14.38
CA SER A 185 -4.14 19.50 -12.95
C SER A 185 -5.24 20.48 -12.57
N ARG A 186 -5.77 20.34 -11.36
CA ARG A 186 -6.75 21.28 -10.81
C ARG A 186 -6.43 21.57 -9.35
N MET A 187 -6.65 22.82 -8.98
CA MET A 187 -6.46 23.31 -7.62
C MET A 187 -7.78 23.22 -6.86
N ILE A 188 -7.71 22.72 -5.63
CA ILE A 188 -8.85 22.65 -4.71
C ILE A 188 -8.47 23.41 -3.46
N GLU A 189 -9.29 24.37 -3.08
CA GLU A 189 -9.19 25.02 -1.77
C GLU A 189 -10.03 24.26 -0.75
N PHE A 190 -9.50 24.12 0.46
CA PHE A 190 -10.24 23.59 1.59
C PHE A 190 -9.90 24.39 2.86
N ARG A 191 -10.82 24.38 3.82
CA ARG A 191 -10.61 25.09 5.08
C ARG A 191 -9.51 24.40 5.87
N ASP A 192 -8.49 25.16 6.24
CA ASP A 192 -7.36 24.71 7.05
C ASP A 192 -7.59 25.07 8.52
N ILE A 193 -7.16 24.21 9.44
CA ILE A 193 -7.11 24.53 10.87
C ILE A 193 -5.83 24.00 11.54
N GLY A 194 -4.80 23.55 10.79
CA GLY A 194 -3.61 22.99 11.44
C GLY A 194 -2.46 22.61 10.51
N MET A 195 -1.30 22.32 11.11
CA MET A 195 -0.13 21.88 10.36
C MET A 195 -0.28 20.40 9.94
N LEU A 196 -0.28 20.12 8.65
CA LEU A 196 -0.04 18.76 8.18
C LEU A 196 1.46 18.47 8.32
N HIS A 197 1.81 17.67 9.33
CA HIS A 197 3.16 17.10 9.45
C HIS A 197 3.01 15.60 9.66
N SER A 198 2.64 14.91 8.59
CA SER A 198 2.73 13.46 8.55
C SER A 198 4.13 13.10 8.03
N ARG A 199 4.84 12.21 8.73
CA ARG A 199 6.04 11.58 8.14
C ARG A 199 5.67 10.54 7.08
N VAL A 200 4.38 10.29 6.89
CA VAL A 200 3.85 9.16 6.12
C VAL A 200 2.92 9.68 5.01
N PRO A 201 3.22 9.35 3.74
CA PRO A 201 2.32 9.61 2.61
C PRO A 201 0.93 9.02 2.84
N GLY A 202 -0.08 9.64 2.22
CA GLY A 202 -1.48 9.30 2.40
C GLY A 202 -1.78 7.83 2.11
N THR A 203 -2.63 7.23 2.95
CA THR A 203 -3.03 5.84 2.82
C THR A 203 -4.38 5.75 2.11
N LEU A 204 -4.41 5.02 1.00
CA LEU A 204 -5.63 4.73 0.24
C LEU A 204 -6.44 3.64 0.94
N VAL A 205 -7.71 3.91 1.16
CA VAL A 205 -8.72 3.00 1.75
C VAL A 205 -10.03 3.22 1.00
N GLY A 206 -10.44 2.23 0.20
CA GLY A 206 -11.50 2.42 -0.79
C GLY A 206 -11.16 3.56 -1.77
N GLU A 207 -12.07 4.50 -1.93
CA GLU A 207 -11.93 5.69 -2.77
C GLU A 207 -11.38 6.91 -1.98
N ASN A 208 -10.98 6.71 -0.72
CA ASN A 208 -10.51 7.80 0.13
C ASN A 208 -9.02 7.68 0.43
N ILE A 209 -8.32 8.81 0.41
CA ILE A 209 -6.94 8.90 0.87
C ILE A 209 -6.94 9.59 2.24
N TYR A 210 -6.25 9.01 3.22
CA TYR A 210 -6.20 9.51 4.59
C TYR A 210 -4.79 9.92 5.01
N TRP A 211 -4.69 11.06 5.69
CA TRP A 211 -3.47 11.56 6.33
C TRP A 211 -3.72 11.87 7.80
N HIS A 212 -2.69 11.68 8.63
CA HIS A 212 -2.69 12.21 10.00
C HIS A 212 -2.56 13.74 9.98
N VAL A 213 -3.28 14.40 10.87
CA VAL A 213 -3.22 15.87 11.04
C VAL A 213 -2.60 16.16 12.39
N TYR A 214 -1.51 16.94 12.41
CA TYR A 214 -0.83 17.35 13.64
C TYR A 214 -1.21 18.79 14.01
N ASP A 215 -1.96 18.96 15.08
CA ASP A 215 -2.25 20.29 15.58
C ASP A 215 -1.06 20.81 16.41
N ALA A 216 -0.25 21.67 15.78
CA ALA A 216 0.93 22.27 16.42
C ALA A 216 0.60 23.18 17.62
N LYS A 217 -0.62 23.73 17.71
CA LYS A 217 -1.00 24.63 18.81
C LYS A 217 -1.20 23.85 20.10
N VAL A 218 -1.90 22.73 20.01
CA VAL A 218 -2.19 21.85 21.16
C VAL A 218 -1.24 20.65 21.25
N LYS A 219 -0.35 20.48 20.26
CA LYS A 219 0.66 19.43 20.14
C LYS A 219 0.05 18.02 20.19
N VAL A 220 -1.02 17.79 19.43
CA VAL A 220 -1.69 16.48 19.35
C VAL A 220 -1.96 16.08 17.90
N THR A 221 -2.02 14.78 17.66
CA THR A 221 -2.46 14.18 16.39
C THR A 221 -3.76 13.42 16.64
N ASP A 222 -4.85 14.17 16.75
CA ASP A 222 -6.18 13.64 17.12
C ASP A 222 -7.16 13.68 15.95
N LYS A 223 -6.70 13.99 14.74
CA LYS A 223 -7.53 14.15 13.55
C LYS A 223 -6.90 13.48 12.33
N PHE A 224 -7.78 13.11 11.42
CA PHE A 224 -7.42 12.67 10.09
C PHE A 224 -8.02 13.61 9.06
N LEU A 225 -7.27 13.87 8.00
CA LEU A 225 -7.77 14.48 6.79
C LEU A 225 -8.07 13.34 5.80
N GLY A 226 -9.30 13.24 5.33
CA GLY A 226 -9.66 12.37 4.23
C GLY A 226 -9.92 13.17 2.97
N PHE A 227 -9.49 12.64 1.84
CA PHE A 227 -9.82 13.13 0.50
C PHE A 227 -10.56 12.05 -0.27
N ASP A 228 -11.79 12.34 -0.66
CA ASP A 228 -12.60 11.46 -1.52
C ASP A 228 -12.18 11.67 -2.99
N LEU A 229 -11.68 10.63 -3.64
CA LEU A 229 -11.20 10.68 -5.03
C LEU A 229 -12.32 10.88 -6.06
N VAL A 230 -13.55 10.51 -5.73
CA VAL A 230 -14.72 10.56 -6.61
C VAL A 230 -15.35 11.95 -6.54
N SER A 231 -15.73 12.40 -5.34
CA SER A 231 -16.33 13.73 -5.15
C SER A 231 -15.29 14.85 -5.15
N GLU A 232 -14.02 14.49 -4.97
CA GLU A 232 -12.89 15.41 -4.94
C GLU A 232 -13.00 16.45 -3.81
N THR A 233 -13.51 16.00 -2.66
CA THR A 233 -13.73 16.82 -1.47
C THR A 233 -12.86 16.38 -0.30
N PHE A 234 -12.53 17.36 0.56
CA PHE A 234 -11.80 17.14 1.80
C PHE A 234 -12.74 17.12 3.00
N LYS A 235 -12.50 16.20 3.93
CA LYS A 235 -13.24 16.12 5.19
C LYS A 235 -12.31 15.74 6.35
N PHE A 236 -12.54 16.37 7.49
CA PHE A 236 -11.85 16.01 8.73
C PHE A 236 -12.62 14.95 9.50
N TYR A 237 -11.86 14.05 10.13
CA TYR A 237 -12.38 12.98 10.96
C TYR A 237 -11.67 13.01 12.32
N PRO A 238 -12.41 12.75 13.42
CA PRO A 238 -11.78 12.56 14.71
C PRO A 238 -10.93 11.29 14.69
N GLY A 239 -9.80 11.31 15.38
CA GLY A 239 -8.96 10.16 15.66
C GLY A 239 -9.44 9.40 16.90
N PRO A 240 -8.85 8.22 17.18
CA PRO A 240 -9.18 7.44 18.36
C PRO A 240 -8.71 8.12 19.66
N SER A 241 -9.54 8.03 20.70
CA SER A 241 -9.22 8.52 22.05
C SER A 241 -7.98 7.83 22.62
N ASN A 242 -7.14 8.55 23.36
CA ASN A 242 -5.97 8.03 24.07
C ASN A 242 -4.77 7.56 23.21
N CYS A 243 -4.66 7.96 21.94
CA CYS A 243 -3.36 7.89 21.23
C CYS A 243 -2.30 8.86 21.80
N GLY A 244 -2.56 9.48 22.95
CA GLY A 244 -1.62 10.31 23.71
C GLY A 244 -1.38 11.69 23.08
N LYS A 245 -0.58 12.51 23.78
CA LYS A 245 0.11 13.68 23.18
C LYS A 245 1.26 13.26 22.25
N GLY A 246 1.25 12.00 21.81
CA GLY A 246 2.22 11.37 20.93
C GLY A 246 1.59 11.05 19.60
N PHE A 247 2.41 10.96 18.56
CA PHE A 247 1.96 10.65 17.22
C PHE A 247 1.43 9.21 17.19
N PRO A 248 0.24 8.91 16.65
CA PRO A 248 0.06 7.63 15.97
C PRO A 248 1.15 7.57 14.89
N GLU A 249 2.04 6.60 15.01
CA GLU A 249 3.29 6.61 14.26
C GLU A 249 3.09 6.05 12.85
N VAL A 250 2.09 5.18 12.64
CA VAL A 250 1.82 4.58 11.33
C VAL A 250 0.33 4.42 11.03
N ILE A 251 -0.03 4.72 9.77
CA ILE A 251 -1.31 4.37 9.14
C ILE A 251 -1.13 3.09 8.33
N ALA A 252 -1.97 2.10 8.60
CA ALA A 252 -2.08 0.88 7.81
C ALA A 252 -3.42 0.85 7.06
N GLY A 253 -3.41 0.38 5.81
CA GLY A 253 -4.62 0.02 5.08
C GLY A 253 -4.71 -1.50 4.94
N GLY A 254 -5.93 -2.06 5.05
CA GLY A 254 -6.19 -3.44 4.64
C GLY A 254 -6.78 -4.40 5.68
N LEU A 255 -7.24 -3.94 6.84
CA LEU A 255 -7.82 -4.88 7.82
C LEU A 255 -9.12 -5.47 7.25
N ARG A 256 -9.25 -6.82 7.32
CA ARG A 256 -10.43 -7.64 6.95
C ARG A 256 -11.46 -6.91 6.08
N GLY A 257 -11.22 -6.85 4.77
CA GLY A 257 -12.13 -6.20 3.83
C GLY A 257 -11.74 -4.76 3.43
N GLY A 258 -10.56 -4.29 3.84
CA GLY A 258 -9.97 -3.06 3.30
C GLY A 258 -10.12 -1.82 4.19
N GLY A 259 -10.19 -1.96 5.52
CA GLY A 259 -10.34 -0.82 6.45
C GLY A 259 -9.03 -0.09 6.80
N LEU A 260 -9.17 1.14 7.31
CA LEU A 260 -8.08 1.98 7.84
C LEU A 260 -7.75 1.61 9.28
N CYS A 261 -6.47 1.55 9.61
CA CYS A 261 -5.98 1.31 10.97
C CYS A 261 -4.84 2.24 11.35
N THR A 262 -4.72 2.50 12.64
CA THR A 262 -3.63 3.28 13.20
C THR A 262 -2.95 2.49 14.32
N VAL A 263 -1.62 2.54 14.31
CA VAL A 263 -0.75 1.93 15.30
C VAL A 263 0.09 3.03 15.92
N GLY A 264 0.16 3.06 17.24
CA GLY A 264 0.99 4.00 17.98
C GLY A 264 1.48 3.42 19.28
N VAL A 265 2.32 4.20 19.97
CA VAL A 265 2.78 3.89 21.32
C VAL A 265 1.88 4.62 22.31
N ASP A 266 1.27 3.87 23.22
CA ASP A 266 0.43 4.42 24.27
C ASP A 266 1.30 5.22 25.25
N ALA A 267 0.99 6.51 25.41
CA ALA A 267 1.83 7.42 26.18
C ALA A 267 1.87 7.12 27.68
N LEU A 268 0.91 6.34 28.21
CA LEU A 268 0.83 6.00 29.63
C LEU A 268 1.53 4.68 29.93
N SER A 269 1.25 3.65 29.15
CA SER A 269 1.78 2.30 29.35
C SER A 269 3.10 2.05 28.63
N GLY A 270 3.46 2.85 27.62
CA GLY A 270 4.60 2.61 26.74
C GLY A 270 4.42 1.40 25.81
N GLY A 271 3.25 0.77 25.80
CA GLY A 271 2.94 -0.37 24.94
C GLY A 271 2.43 0.05 23.55
N LEU A 272 2.30 -0.91 22.64
CA LEU A 272 1.68 -0.66 21.34
C LEU A 272 0.16 -0.69 21.47
N ILE A 273 -0.52 0.29 20.87
CA ILE A 273 -1.97 0.35 20.77
C ILE A 273 -2.40 0.38 19.32
N VAL A 274 -3.40 -0.42 18.99
CA VAL A 274 -3.93 -0.56 17.63
C VAL A 274 -5.41 -0.23 17.61
N TRP A 275 -5.81 0.63 16.69
CA TRP A 275 -7.20 1.00 16.45
C TRP A 275 -7.59 0.73 15.00
N SER A 276 -8.82 0.25 14.82
CA SER A 276 -9.49 0.18 13.51
C SER A 276 -10.49 1.29 13.38
N ALA A 277 -10.48 1.95 12.22
CA ALA A 277 -11.59 2.79 11.81
C ALA A 277 -12.77 1.91 11.41
N GLN A 278 -13.96 2.33 11.78
CA GLN A 278 -15.22 1.87 11.21
C GLN A 278 -15.63 2.91 10.16
N HIS A 279 -15.81 2.47 8.93
CA HIS A 279 -16.20 3.34 7.82
C HIS A 279 -17.73 3.35 7.65
N ASP A 280 -18.25 4.43 7.08
CA ASP A 280 -19.63 4.45 6.57
C ASP A 280 -19.68 3.64 5.25
N ASP A 281 -20.56 2.64 5.19
CA ASP A 281 -20.69 1.74 4.04
C ASP A 281 -21.27 2.44 2.79
N LYS A 282 -21.71 3.69 2.91
CA LYS A 282 -22.18 4.50 1.79
C LYS A 282 -21.03 4.87 0.85
N ILE A 283 -21.35 5.04 -0.43
CA ILE A 283 -20.41 5.57 -1.43
C ILE A 283 -19.97 6.98 -1.00
N GLY A 284 -18.65 7.23 -0.99
CA GLY A 284 -18.07 8.47 -0.44
C GLY A 284 -18.09 8.52 1.10
N GLY A 285 -18.41 7.41 1.74
CA GLY A 285 -18.41 7.25 3.19
C GLY A 285 -16.99 7.31 3.76
N GLY A 286 -16.85 8.06 4.84
CA GLY A 286 -15.58 8.24 5.53
C GLY A 286 -15.49 7.46 6.84
N ILE A 287 -14.55 7.86 7.70
CA ILE A 287 -14.44 7.33 9.06
C ILE A 287 -15.66 7.78 9.88
N LYS A 288 -16.33 6.83 10.52
CA LYS A 288 -17.48 7.08 11.41
C LYS A 288 -17.09 7.03 12.88
N SER A 289 -16.30 6.02 13.25
CA SER A 289 -15.92 5.73 14.64
C SER A 289 -14.63 4.91 14.67
N TRP A 290 -14.07 4.74 15.86
CA TRP A 290 -12.88 3.92 16.08
C TRP A 290 -13.16 2.83 17.11
N SER A 291 -12.60 1.64 16.88
CA SER A 291 -12.64 0.53 17.81
C SER A 291 -11.23 0.04 18.09
N LYS A 292 -10.90 -0.15 19.37
CA LYS A 292 -9.59 -0.67 19.77
C LYS A 292 -9.51 -2.15 19.41
N ILE A 293 -8.45 -2.53 18.70
CA ILE A 293 -8.19 -3.93 18.34
C ILE A 293 -7.46 -4.61 19.49
N CYS A 294 -6.29 -4.08 19.87
CA CYS A 294 -5.45 -4.67 20.89
C CYS A 294 -4.54 -3.64 21.55
N ILE A 295 -3.99 -4.04 22.71
CA ILE A 295 -2.89 -3.37 23.39
C ILE A 295 -1.83 -4.43 23.65
N LEU A 296 -0.61 -4.19 23.20
CA LEU A 296 0.54 -5.02 23.52
C LEU A 296 1.37 -4.27 24.56
N SER A 297 1.30 -4.74 25.81
CA SER A 297 2.05 -4.11 26.90
C SER A 297 3.57 -4.27 26.68
N PRO A 298 4.41 -3.39 27.26
CA PRO A 298 5.85 -3.55 27.18
C PRO A 298 6.32 -4.92 27.66
N GLY A 299 5.70 -5.49 28.70
CA GLY A 299 6.06 -6.82 29.20
C GLY A 299 5.82 -7.94 28.18
N ILE A 300 4.73 -7.88 27.40
CA ILE A 300 4.48 -8.85 26.31
C ILE A 300 5.53 -8.68 25.20
N LEU A 301 5.88 -7.43 24.89
CA LEU A 301 6.89 -7.13 23.88
C LEU A 301 8.30 -7.54 24.34
N GLU A 302 8.62 -7.37 25.62
CA GLU A 302 9.90 -7.75 26.22
C GLU A 302 10.15 -9.26 26.09
N ILE A 303 9.13 -10.10 26.28
CA ILE A 303 9.22 -11.56 26.05
C ILE A 303 9.65 -11.88 24.62
N SER A 304 9.29 -11.02 23.67
CA SER A 304 9.60 -11.18 22.25
C SER A 304 10.96 -10.58 21.87
N THR A 305 11.68 -9.95 22.79
CA THR A 305 12.92 -9.20 22.53
C THR A 305 14.10 -9.71 23.35
N SER A 306 15.31 -9.30 22.95
CA SER A 306 16.55 -9.65 23.65
C SER A 306 16.94 -8.68 24.78
N CYS A 307 16.10 -7.68 25.08
CA CYS A 307 16.42 -6.63 26.04
C CYS A 307 15.16 -6.08 26.76
N ARG A 308 15.38 -5.42 27.90
CA ARG A 308 14.31 -4.62 28.53
C ARG A 308 14.09 -3.34 27.75
N ILE A 309 12.84 -3.02 27.46
CA ILE A 309 12.45 -1.93 26.58
C ILE A 309 12.56 -0.60 27.33
N ASP A 310 13.29 0.36 26.77
CA ASP A 310 13.23 1.78 27.15
C ASP A 310 12.22 2.52 26.27
N ARG A 311 12.34 2.37 24.94
CA ARG A 311 11.47 3.02 23.96
C ARG A 311 11.17 2.11 22.79
N ILE A 312 9.98 2.29 22.23
CA ILE A 312 9.52 1.64 21.00
C ILE A 312 9.24 2.72 19.97
N PHE A 313 9.63 2.45 18.73
CA PHE A 313 9.29 3.25 17.57
C PHE A 313 8.67 2.32 16.53
N VAL A 314 7.45 2.60 16.12
CA VAL A 314 6.75 1.92 15.04
C VAL A 314 7.25 2.47 13.71
N VAL A 315 7.85 1.59 12.90
CA VAL A 315 8.39 1.94 11.58
C VAL A 315 7.33 1.76 10.51
N SER A 316 6.60 0.64 10.56
CA SER A 316 5.55 0.33 9.60
C SER A 316 4.55 -0.66 10.17
N ALA A 317 3.31 -0.62 9.71
CA ALA A 317 2.30 -1.59 10.04
C ALA A 317 1.48 -1.92 8.78
N ILE A 318 1.21 -3.20 8.58
CA ILE A 318 0.32 -3.68 7.52
C ILE A 318 -0.51 -4.84 8.03
N THR A 319 -1.57 -5.15 7.31
CA THR A 319 -2.39 -6.32 7.55
C THR A 319 -2.19 -7.30 6.41
N TYR A 320 -1.94 -8.57 6.74
CA TYR A 320 -1.68 -9.60 5.76
C TYR A 320 -2.31 -10.91 6.22
N ALA A 321 -3.23 -11.46 5.43
CA ALA A 321 -3.86 -12.76 5.66
C ALA A 321 -4.40 -12.97 7.10
N GLY A 322 -5.08 -11.96 7.67
CA GLY A 322 -5.64 -12.03 9.03
C GLY A 322 -4.65 -11.67 10.16
N LEU A 323 -3.38 -11.44 9.83
CA LEU A 323 -2.36 -10.97 10.75
C LEU A 323 -2.20 -9.45 10.66
N LEU A 324 -1.92 -8.81 11.79
CA LEU A 324 -1.35 -7.48 11.86
C LEU A 324 0.17 -7.62 11.98
N LEU A 325 0.90 -7.19 10.95
CA LEU A 325 2.35 -7.17 10.94
C LEU A 325 2.82 -5.77 11.33
N VAL A 326 3.60 -5.66 12.41
CA VAL A 326 4.13 -4.40 12.92
C VAL A 326 5.65 -4.46 12.96
N LEU A 327 6.30 -3.64 12.15
CA LEU A 327 7.74 -3.43 12.17
C LEU A 327 8.05 -2.35 13.21
N VAL A 328 8.84 -2.71 14.22
CA VAL A 328 9.23 -1.83 15.31
C VAL A 328 10.75 -1.78 15.47
N ASN A 329 11.24 -0.61 15.86
CA ASN A 329 12.58 -0.42 16.38
C ASN A 329 12.47 -0.22 17.90
N ILE A 330 13.33 -0.90 18.63
CA ILE A 330 13.30 -0.99 20.09
C ILE A 330 14.65 -0.53 20.60
N ASP A 331 14.65 0.48 21.46
CA ASP A 331 15.80 0.91 22.23
C ASP A 331 15.73 0.23 23.61
N GLY A 332 16.79 -0.48 23.99
CA GLY A 332 16.91 -1.15 25.27
C GLY A 332 17.41 -0.21 26.37
N LYS A 333 17.09 -0.54 27.64
CA LYS A 333 17.54 0.22 28.82
C LYS A 333 19.05 0.17 29.06
N GLU A 334 19.71 -0.87 28.57
CA GLU A 334 21.17 -0.98 28.57
C GLU A 334 21.73 -0.21 27.37
N SER A 335 22.67 0.71 27.62
CA SER A 335 23.28 1.52 26.57
C SER A 335 23.81 0.63 25.44
N MET A 336 23.52 1.02 24.19
CA MET A 336 23.89 0.35 22.92
C MET A 336 23.00 -0.82 22.46
N LYS A 337 22.02 -1.31 23.23
CA LYS A 337 21.09 -2.33 22.70
C LYS A 337 19.98 -1.69 21.87
N ARG A 338 20.05 -1.89 20.56
CA ARG A 338 18.96 -1.60 19.61
C ARG A 338 18.53 -2.89 18.94
N GLU A 339 17.23 -3.03 18.70
CA GLU A 339 16.68 -4.18 18.00
C GLU A 339 15.56 -3.76 17.04
N SER A 340 15.56 -4.28 15.82
CA SER A 340 14.42 -4.19 14.91
C SER A 340 13.68 -5.52 14.90
N LYS A 341 12.37 -5.50 15.15
CA LYS A 341 11.51 -6.69 15.16
C LYS A 341 10.33 -6.53 14.22
N LEU A 342 9.97 -7.61 13.53
CA LEU A 342 8.69 -7.73 12.85
C LEU A 342 7.80 -8.63 13.70
N LEU A 343 6.74 -8.04 14.23
CA LEU A 343 5.77 -8.70 15.08
C LEU A 343 4.56 -9.09 14.25
N ALA A 344 4.11 -10.34 14.35
CA ALA A 344 2.85 -10.79 13.78
C ALA A 344 1.83 -11.00 14.91
N TYR A 345 0.79 -10.17 14.92
CA TYR A 345 -0.33 -10.32 15.84
C TYR A 345 -1.51 -10.97 15.12
N ASN A 346 -1.93 -12.14 15.59
CA ASN A 346 -3.12 -12.81 15.09
C ASN A 346 -4.37 -12.12 15.67
N LEU A 347 -5.19 -11.56 14.79
CA LEU A 347 -6.38 -10.80 15.19
C LEU A 347 -7.49 -11.68 15.76
N GLU A 348 -7.54 -12.97 15.39
CA GLU A 348 -8.54 -13.93 15.84
C GLU A 348 -8.15 -14.56 17.17
N GLU A 349 -6.95 -15.15 17.20
CA GLU A 349 -6.44 -15.87 18.37
C GLU A 349 -5.91 -14.93 19.45
N LYS A 350 -5.71 -13.65 19.11
CA LYS A 350 -5.11 -12.63 20.00
C LYS A 350 -3.71 -13.04 20.48
N SER A 351 -2.98 -13.78 19.65
CA SER A 351 -1.62 -14.27 19.90
C SER A 351 -0.59 -13.39 19.18
N LEU A 352 0.62 -13.33 19.75
CA LEU A 352 1.75 -12.58 19.21
C LEU A 352 2.88 -13.55 18.88
N THR A 353 3.39 -13.49 17.67
CA THR A 353 4.49 -14.32 17.19
C THR A 353 5.57 -13.44 16.56
N ASN A 354 6.84 -13.73 16.86
CA ASN A 354 7.97 -13.11 16.17
C ASN A 354 8.07 -13.65 14.74
N VAL A 355 8.35 -12.77 13.78
CA VAL A 355 8.58 -13.18 12.39
C VAL A 355 10.07 -13.24 12.11
N ASP A 356 10.53 -14.42 11.73
CA ASP A 356 11.90 -14.60 11.23
C ASP A 356 12.03 -13.97 9.84
N THR A 357 13.14 -13.29 9.57
CA THR A 357 13.35 -12.63 8.27
C THR A 357 14.66 -13.05 7.62
N SER A 358 14.62 -13.29 6.30
CA SER A 358 15.81 -13.72 5.55
C SER A 358 16.87 -12.62 5.37
N LEU A 359 16.51 -11.36 5.64
CA LEU A 359 17.39 -10.20 5.60
C LEU A 359 17.23 -9.38 6.87
N SER A 360 18.23 -8.54 7.16
CA SER A 360 18.21 -7.62 8.30
C SER A 360 17.07 -6.60 8.18
N LEU A 361 16.25 -6.53 9.23
CA LEU A 361 15.14 -5.58 9.37
C LEU A 361 15.59 -4.12 9.49
N TYR A 362 16.85 -3.87 9.89
CA TYR A 362 17.42 -2.51 9.89
C TYR A 362 17.42 -1.86 8.51
N SER A 363 17.42 -2.68 7.46
CA SER A 363 17.34 -2.21 6.10
C SER A 363 15.90 -1.98 5.63
N CYS A 364 14.89 -2.51 6.33
CA CYS A 364 13.50 -2.40 5.91
C CYS A 364 12.93 -1.01 6.22
N GLY A 365 12.37 -0.36 5.19
CA GLY A 365 11.58 0.85 5.35
C GLY A 365 10.10 0.55 5.51
N ARG A 366 9.25 1.33 4.83
CA ARG A 366 7.79 1.16 4.85
C ARG A 366 7.41 -0.19 4.20
N LEU A 367 6.69 -1.00 4.96
CA LEU A 367 6.05 -2.23 4.49
C LEU A 367 4.70 -1.91 3.86
N LEU A 368 4.38 -2.58 2.75
CA LEU A 368 3.11 -2.47 2.04
C LEU A 368 2.65 -3.84 1.57
N THR A 369 1.35 -4.00 1.39
CA THR A 369 0.80 -5.13 0.65
C THR A 369 0.88 -4.85 -0.86
N TYR A 370 1.07 -5.91 -1.63
CA TYR A 370 1.23 -5.82 -3.07
C TYR A 370 0.55 -7.00 -3.74
N VAL A 371 -0.16 -6.74 -4.82
CA VAL A 371 -0.73 -7.78 -5.68
C VAL A 371 -0.15 -7.58 -7.07
N GLU A 372 0.36 -8.66 -7.67
CA GLU A 372 0.82 -8.63 -9.05
C GLU A 372 -0.34 -8.31 -9.98
N THR A 373 -0.08 -7.47 -10.98
CA THR A 373 -1.16 -6.90 -11.80
C THR A 373 -0.80 -6.78 -13.28
N LEU A 374 -1.81 -6.92 -14.13
CA LEU A 374 -1.75 -6.64 -15.57
C LEU A 374 -2.17 -5.20 -15.91
N VAL A 375 -2.57 -4.40 -14.91
CA VAL A 375 -3.01 -3.01 -15.10
C VAL A 375 -1.96 -2.22 -15.91
N PRO A 376 -2.32 -1.67 -17.07
CA PRO A 376 -1.43 -0.78 -17.81
C PRO A 376 -1.27 0.56 -17.10
N ILE A 377 -0.12 1.20 -17.23
CA ILE A 377 0.07 2.55 -16.68
C ILE A 377 -0.71 3.57 -17.55
N PRO A 378 -1.63 4.37 -16.98
CA PRO A 378 -2.52 5.25 -17.74
C PRO A 378 -1.81 6.37 -18.49
N GLY A 379 -2.27 6.70 -19.70
CA GLY A 379 -1.91 7.85 -20.55
C GLY A 379 -1.22 7.46 -21.87
N ARG A 380 -0.98 8.42 -22.79
CA ARG A 380 -0.51 8.13 -24.15
C ARG A 380 0.84 7.40 -24.14
N LEU A 381 0.84 6.17 -24.67
CA LEU A 381 2.02 5.61 -25.32
C LEU A 381 2.32 6.55 -26.50
N ASN A 382 3.32 7.41 -26.36
CA ASN A 382 3.98 7.92 -27.55
C ASN A 382 4.73 6.71 -28.13
N LEU A 383 4.03 5.95 -28.97
CA LEU A 383 4.62 4.96 -29.86
C LEU A 383 5.51 5.66 -30.88
#